data_AF-Q5WKY0-F1
#
_entry.id   AF-Q5WKY0-F1
#
_cell.length_a   1.000
_cell.length_b   1.000
_cell.length_c   1.000
_cell.angle_alpha   90.00
_cell.angle_beta   90.00
_cell.angle_gamma   90.00
#
_symmetry.space_group_name_H-M   'P 1'
#
loop_
_entity.id
_entity.type
_entity.pdbx_description
1 polymer ?
#
loop_
_entity_poly.entity_id
_entity_poly.type
_entity_poly.pdbx_seq_one_letter_code
_entity_poly.pdbx_strand_id
1 'polypeptide(L)'
;MGDLPCKGCKGLCCGPVPISERELRHIKKHIKKMPAKRRDSLKNQQRFLGTCIFFDEANDCCGIHPVRPAICRAFGHHQNLVCFRKPEAASAKTYYPDEKAVGTLSIDFTWKDFG
;
A
#
# COMPACT_ATOMS: atom_id res chain seq x y z
N MET A 1 -16.73 6.20 3.56
CA MET A 1 -16.02 6.74 2.38
C MET A 1 -16.51 5.98 1.17
N GLY A 2 -16.73 6.66 0.03
CA GLY A 2 -17.18 6.00 -1.20
C GLY A 2 -16.04 5.22 -1.86
N ASP A 3 -16.38 4.21 -2.67
CA ASP A 3 -15.37 3.39 -3.34
C ASP A 3 -14.60 4.18 -4.41
N LEU A 4 -13.30 3.85 -4.52
CA LEU A 4 -12.41 4.31 -5.58
C LEU A 4 -12.38 3.29 -6.73
N PRO A 5 -12.23 3.73 -7.99
CA PRO A 5 -12.19 2.84 -9.14
C PRO A 5 -10.81 2.17 -9.25
N CYS A 6 -10.41 1.36 -8.26
CA CYS A 6 -9.09 0.71 -8.23
C CYS A 6 -8.94 -0.39 -9.29
N LYS A 7 -10.04 -1.03 -9.69
CA LYS A 7 -10.01 -2.08 -10.72
C LYS A 7 -9.58 -1.51 -12.08
N GLY A 8 -8.65 -2.19 -12.74
CA GLY A 8 -7.93 -1.76 -13.94
C GLY A 8 -6.81 -0.75 -13.69
N CYS A 9 -6.51 -0.37 -12.44
CA CYS A 9 -5.48 0.64 -12.15
C CYS A 9 -4.06 0.07 -12.22
N LYS A 10 -3.88 -1.25 -12.06
CA LYS A 10 -2.59 -1.95 -12.18
C LYS A 10 -1.48 -1.31 -11.33
N GLY A 11 -1.84 -0.92 -10.10
CA GLY A 11 -0.87 -0.44 -9.13
C GLY A 11 -0.31 0.96 -9.39
N LEU A 12 -0.80 1.71 -10.40
CA LEU A 12 -0.28 3.04 -10.75
C LEU A 12 -0.28 4.05 -9.60
N CYS A 13 -1.19 3.90 -8.63
CA CYS A 13 -1.25 4.73 -7.42
C CYS A 13 -0.71 4.05 -6.16
N CYS A 14 -0.19 2.82 -6.28
CA CYS A 14 0.16 1.97 -5.15
C CYS A 14 1.66 2.01 -4.86
N GLY A 15 2.28 3.18 -4.66
CA GLY A 15 3.66 3.28 -4.18
C GLY A 15 4.46 4.44 -4.76
N PRO A 16 5.66 4.71 -4.21
CA PRO A 16 6.23 4.12 -2.99
C PRO A 16 5.52 4.60 -1.71
N VAL A 17 5.54 3.81 -0.62
CA VAL A 17 4.67 4.05 0.54
C VAL A 17 5.47 4.26 1.83
N PRO A 18 5.46 5.47 2.43
CA PRO A 18 6.07 5.71 3.73
C PRO A 18 5.28 4.99 4.82
N ILE A 19 5.98 4.39 5.78
CA ILE A 19 5.38 3.66 6.91
C ILE A 19 5.99 4.06 8.24
N SER A 20 5.15 4.08 9.27
CA SER A 20 5.54 4.21 10.67
C SER A 20 6.09 2.91 11.24
N GLU A 21 6.73 2.99 12.41
CA GLU A 21 7.20 1.82 13.15
C GLU A 21 6.04 0.89 13.54
N ARG A 22 4.88 1.45 13.93
CA ARG A 22 3.69 0.66 14.25
C ARG A 22 3.20 -0.13 13.05
N GLU A 23 3.14 0.50 11.87
CA GLU A 23 2.73 -0.16 10.63
C GLU A 23 3.72 -1.23 10.21
N LEU A 24 5.03 -0.96 10.30
CA LEU A 24 6.07 -1.96 10.03
C LEU A 24 5.86 -3.22 10.87
N ARG A 25 5.62 -3.08 12.18
CA ARG A 25 5.33 -4.22 13.08
C ARG A 25 4.06 -4.97 12.66
N HIS A 26 2.99 -4.26 12.30
CA HIS A 26 1.73 -4.88 11.87
C HIS A 26 1.89 -5.64 10.55
N ILE A 27 2.59 -5.06 9.58
CA ILE A 27 2.90 -5.70 8.30
C ILE A 27 3.75 -6.94 8.53
N LYS A 28 4.84 -6.86 9.32
CA LYS A 28 5.67 -8.03 9.69
C LYS A 28 4.84 -9.14 10.31
N LYS A 29 3.97 -8.82 11.28
CA LYS A 29 3.08 -9.81 11.92
C LYS A 29 2.09 -10.43 10.93
N HIS A 30 1.56 -9.64 10.00
CA HIS A 30 0.64 -10.11 8.97
C HIS A 30 1.34 -11.03 7.97
N ILE A 31 2.51 -10.66 7.45
CA ILE A 31 3.29 -11.48 6.52
C ILE A 31 3.70 -12.80 7.16
N LYS A 32 4.15 -12.81 8.43
CA LYS A 32 4.47 -14.04 9.16
C LYS A 32 3.31 -15.02 9.25
N LYS A 33 2.08 -14.52 9.36
CA LYS A 33 0.84 -15.32 9.39
C LYS A 33 0.31 -15.68 8.02
N MET A 34 0.80 -15.04 6.95
CA MET A 34 0.39 -15.31 5.58
C MET A 34 0.83 -16.72 5.17
N PRO A 35 -0.03 -17.54 4.54
CA PRO A 35 0.34 -18.85 4.04
C PRO A 35 1.55 -18.77 3.10
N ALA A 36 2.50 -19.71 3.23
CA ALA A 36 3.76 -19.70 2.47
C ALA A 36 3.52 -19.55 0.95
N LYS A 37 2.64 -20.37 0.37
CA LYS A 37 2.27 -20.30 -1.06
C LYS A 37 1.79 -18.91 -1.48
N ARG A 38 1.00 -18.23 -0.64
CA ARG A 38 0.49 -16.88 -0.93
C ARG A 38 1.61 -15.84 -0.83
N ARG A 39 2.47 -15.97 0.17
CA ARG A 39 3.63 -15.10 0.36
C ARG A 39 4.60 -15.20 -0.82
N ASP A 40 4.93 -16.41 -1.24
CA ASP A 40 5.83 -16.67 -2.37
C ASP A 40 5.23 -16.17 -3.69
N SER A 41 3.93 -16.43 -3.91
CA SER A 41 3.21 -15.91 -5.06
C SER A 41 3.27 -14.38 -5.12
N LEU A 42 3.03 -13.68 -4.01
CA LEU A 42 3.10 -12.21 -3.98
C LEU A 42 4.54 -11.72 -4.18
N LYS A 43 5.52 -12.36 -3.53
CA LYS A 43 6.94 -11.98 -3.62
C LYS A 43 7.49 -12.04 -5.04
N ASN A 44 7.10 -13.06 -5.81
CA ASN A 44 7.69 -13.34 -7.12
C ASN A 44 7.00 -12.62 -8.29
N GLN A 45 6.04 -11.72 -8.04
CA GLN A 45 5.41 -10.94 -9.09
C GLN A 45 6.33 -9.84 -9.63
N GLN A 46 6.36 -9.69 -10.95
CA GLN A 46 6.97 -8.53 -11.61
C GLN A 46 6.01 -7.34 -11.55
N ARG A 47 6.53 -6.21 -11.08
CA ARG A 47 5.77 -4.95 -10.91
C ARG A 47 6.48 -3.83 -11.65
N PHE A 48 5.75 -2.78 -12.01
CA PHE A 48 6.36 -1.55 -12.48
C PHE A 48 7.23 -0.92 -11.39
N LEU A 49 8.34 -0.28 -11.78
CA LEU A 49 9.23 0.42 -10.86
C LEU A 49 8.43 1.47 -10.05
N GLY A 50 8.66 1.53 -8.74
CA GLY A 50 7.94 2.42 -7.82
C GLY A 50 6.63 1.85 -7.27
N THR A 51 6.11 0.75 -7.85
CA THR A 51 4.95 0.05 -7.29
C THR A 51 5.34 -0.62 -5.96
N CYS A 52 4.42 -0.59 -5.00
CA CYS A 52 4.56 -1.21 -3.69
C CYS A 52 4.81 -2.71 -3.83
N ILE A 53 5.79 -3.22 -3.09
CA ILE A 53 6.16 -4.64 -3.03
C ILE A 53 5.00 -5.59 -2.69
N PHE A 54 3.91 -5.07 -2.11
CA PHE A 54 2.73 -5.84 -1.73
C PHE A 54 1.53 -5.64 -2.64
N PHE A 55 1.65 -4.86 -3.71
CA PHE A 55 0.60 -4.84 -4.74
C PHE A 55 0.50 -6.22 -5.40
N ASP A 56 -0.69 -6.78 -5.48
CA ASP A 56 -0.96 -8.06 -6.13
C ASP A 56 -1.38 -7.82 -7.57
N GLU A 57 -0.42 -7.91 -8.49
CA GLU A 57 -0.60 -7.70 -9.93
C GLU A 57 -1.59 -8.68 -10.54
N ALA A 58 -1.58 -9.94 -10.08
CA ALA A 58 -2.43 -10.99 -10.62
C ALA A 58 -3.92 -10.74 -10.32
N ASN A 59 -4.21 -10.09 -9.20
CA ASN A 59 -5.58 -9.83 -8.75
C ASN A 59 -5.95 -8.34 -8.73
N ASP A 60 -5.04 -7.48 -9.19
CA ASP A 60 -5.18 -6.01 -9.23
C ASP A 60 -5.67 -5.43 -7.87
N CYS A 61 -5.05 -5.87 -6.78
CA CYS A 61 -5.45 -5.48 -5.43
C CYS A 61 -4.26 -5.36 -4.46
N CYS A 62 -4.51 -4.90 -3.24
CA CYS A 62 -3.46 -4.85 -2.22
C CYS A 62 -3.32 -6.21 -1.52
N GLY A 63 -2.16 -6.84 -1.64
CA GLY A 63 -1.87 -8.14 -1.01
C GLY A 63 -1.81 -8.12 0.52
N ILE A 64 -1.74 -6.94 1.13
CA ILE A 64 -1.78 -6.72 2.59
C ILE A 64 -2.97 -5.84 3.02
N HIS A 65 -4.09 -5.89 2.27
CA HIS A 65 -5.27 -5.04 2.49
C HIS A 65 -5.67 -4.82 3.96
N PRO A 66 -5.69 -5.85 4.85
CA PRO A 66 -6.07 -5.70 6.25
C PRO A 66 -5.13 -4.82 7.10
N VAL A 67 -3.86 -4.71 6.71
CA VAL A 67 -2.82 -3.95 7.43
C VAL A 67 -2.22 -2.84 6.57
N ARG A 68 -2.99 -2.34 5.59
CA ARG A 68 -2.58 -1.20 4.75
C ARG A 68 -2.12 -0.02 5.61
N PRO A 69 -1.04 0.68 5.23
CA PRO A 69 -0.66 1.92 5.87
C PRO A 69 -1.79 2.97 5.86
N ALA A 70 -1.81 3.84 6.85
CA ALA A 70 -2.80 4.89 7.03
C ALA A 70 -2.83 5.83 5.81
N ILE A 71 -1.67 6.18 5.25
CA ILE A 71 -1.59 6.97 4.02
C ILE A 71 -2.29 6.28 2.84
N CYS A 72 -2.19 4.95 2.72
CA CYS A 72 -2.91 4.19 1.68
C CYS A 72 -4.42 4.16 1.92
N ARG A 73 -4.88 4.19 3.17
CA ARG A 73 -6.31 4.30 3.50
C ARG A 73 -6.87 5.69 3.25
N ALA A 74 -6.03 6.72 3.43
CA ALA A 74 -6.38 8.12 3.19
C ALA A 74 -6.36 8.49 1.70
N PHE A 75 -5.58 7.76 0.89
CA PHE A 75 -5.46 8.02 -0.54
C PHE A 75 -6.81 8.00 -1.26
N GLY A 76 -7.03 8.98 -2.13
CA GLY A 76 -8.25 9.23 -2.89
C GLY A 76 -9.36 9.94 -2.11
N HIS A 77 -9.17 10.23 -0.82
CA HIS A 77 -10.19 10.88 0.01
C HIS A 77 -9.77 12.23 0.58
N HIS A 78 -8.48 12.55 0.60
CA HIS A 78 -7.94 13.79 1.15
C HIS A 78 -7.36 14.69 0.04
N GLN A 79 -7.48 16.01 0.20
CA GLN A 79 -7.09 17.02 -0.80
C GLN A 79 -5.65 16.89 -1.34
N ASN A 80 -4.70 16.43 -0.52
CA ASN A 80 -3.30 16.23 -0.91
C ASN A 80 -2.98 14.80 -1.37
N LEU A 81 -3.96 13.90 -1.39
CA LEU A 81 -3.81 12.49 -1.79
C LEU A 81 -4.85 12.13 -2.84
N VAL A 82 -4.81 12.81 -3.99
CA VAL A 82 -5.85 12.72 -5.02
C VAL A 82 -5.71 11.44 -5.85
N CYS A 83 -6.84 10.73 -6.04
CA CYS A 83 -6.92 9.67 -7.04
C CYS A 83 -7.16 10.30 -8.42
N PHE A 84 -6.24 10.15 -9.37
CA PHE A 84 -6.37 10.73 -10.72
C PHE A 84 -7.60 10.23 -11.49
N ARG A 85 -8.12 9.04 -11.16
CA ARG A 85 -9.32 8.46 -11.80
C ARG A 85 -10.63 8.96 -11.20
N LYS A 86 -10.59 9.59 -10.03
CA LYS A 86 -11.77 10.14 -9.35
C LYS A 86 -11.39 11.34 -8.47
N PRO A 87 -10.90 12.45 -9.05
CA PRO A 87 -10.39 13.58 -8.28
C PRO A 87 -11.42 14.18 -7.32
N GLU A 88 -12.70 14.17 -7.70
CA GLU A 88 -13.82 14.69 -6.92
C GLU A 88 -14.08 13.94 -5.60
N ALA A 89 -13.53 12.73 -5.44
CA ALA A 89 -13.62 11.99 -4.18
C ALA A 89 -12.72 12.57 -3.07
N ALA A 90 -11.70 13.37 -3.43
CA ALA A 90 -10.74 13.97 -2.51
C ALA A 90 -11.32 15.22 -1.81
N SER A 91 -12.35 15.02 -1.00
CA SER A 91 -13.12 16.09 -0.35
C SER A 91 -12.70 16.38 1.09
N ALA A 92 -12.00 15.45 1.76
CA ALA A 92 -11.54 15.65 3.13
C ALA A 92 -10.34 16.61 3.19
N LYS A 93 -10.16 17.25 4.34
CA LYS A 93 -9.01 18.13 4.63
C LYS A 93 -7.68 17.43 4.36
N THR A 94 -6.62 18.21 4.15
CA THR A 94 -5.24 17.71 4.02
C THR A 94 -4.92 16.63 5.07
N TYR A 95 -4.44 15.49 4.59
CA TYR A 95 -3.97 14.40 5.43
C TYR A 95 -2.59 14.72 5.99
N TYR A 96 -2.45 14.60 7.31
CA TYR A 96 -1.19 14.61 8.02
C TYR A 96 -1.04 13.29 8.76
N PRO A 97 0.07 12.56 8.61
CA PRO A 97 0.27 11.32 9.33
C PRO A 97 0.48 11.59 10.82
N ASP A 98 -0.18 10.80 11.67
CA ASP A 98 -0.05 10.89 13.14
C ASP A 98 1.34 10.47 13.64
N GLU A 99 2.02 9.60 12.88
CA GLU A 99 3.33 9.04 13.21
C GLU A 99 4.35 9.37 12.12
N LYS A 100 5.58 9.68 12.53
CA LYS A 100 6.69 9.87 11.61
C LYS A 100 7.02 8.56 10.90
N ALA A 101 7.26 8.64 9.59
CA ALA A 101 7.74 7.50 8.82
C ALA A 101 9.16 7.10 9.26
N VAL A 102 9.40 5.80 9.37
CA VAL A 102 10.73 5.22 9.62
C VAL A 102 11.40 4.72 8.35
N GLY A 103 10.68 4.73 7.23
CA GLY A 103 11.16 4.41 5.90
C GLY A 103 10.01 4.13 4.95
N THR A 104 10.35 3.67 3.75
CA THR A 104 9.45 3.56 2.61
C THR A 104 9.44 2.14 2.06
N LEU A 105 8.26 1.56 1.86
CA LEU A 105 8.10 0.27 1.18
C LEU A 105 8.64 0.34 -0.25
N SER A 106 9.26 -0.75 -0.72
CA SER A 106 9.95 -0.87 -2.01
C SER A 106 11.30 -0.15 -2.11
N ILE A 107 11.67 0.67 -1.13
CA ILE A 107 12.95 1.40 -1.10
C ILE A 107 13.77 0.96 0.11
N ASP A 108 13.34 1.36 1.30
CA ASP A 108 14.04 1.06 2.56
C ASP A 108 13.66 -0.33 3.10
N PHE A 109 12.40 -0.73 2.88
CA PHE A 109 11.87 -2.02 3.30
C PHE A 109 11.46 -2.86 2.10
N THR A 110 12.10 -4.01 1.97
CA THR A 110 11.92 -4.99 0.89
C THR A 110 11.46 -6.33 1.45
N TRP A 111 11.22 -7.31 0.59
CA TRP A 111 10.88 -8.67 1.03
C TRP A 111 11.91 -9.32 1.98
N LYS A 112 13.16 -8.84 2.01
CA LYS A 112 14.19 -9.30 2.97
C LYS A 112 13.83 -8.95 4.42
N ASP A 113 13.09 -7.86 4.62
CA ASP A 113 12.71 -7.34 5.94
C ASP A 113 11.46 -7.99 6.52
N PHE A 114 10.73 -8.77 5.72
CA PHE A 114 9.49 -9.45 6.09
C PHE A 114 9.60 -10.98 6.10
N GLY A 115 10.82 -11.50 5.94
CA GLY A 115 11.18 -12.92 6.01
C GLY A 115 11.09 -13.50 7.43
#